data_AF-A0A3D4AJA8-F1
#
_entry.id   AF-A0A3D4AJA8-F1
#
_cell.length_a   1.000
_cell.length_b   1.000
_cell.length_c   1.000
_cell.angle_alpha   90.00
_cell.angle_beta   90.00
_cell.angle_gamma   90.00
#
_symmetry.space_group_name_H-M   'P 1'
#
loop_
_entity.id
_entity.type
_entity.pdbx_description
1 polymer ?
#
loop_
_entity_poly.entity_id
_entity_poly.type
_entity_poly.pdbx_seq_one_letter_code
_entity_poly.pdbx_strand_id
1 'polypeptide(L)'
;MSDLFHPFSKEQLIGNIMPDTFTLILLDTPHPLCLLAATELQEYLKTQQDWEHNFGLNDECEEVIIGKMFGVMVVQKPTKEIGYLCAFSGKIAGKNNHNKFVPPIFDTLASDGFLPLGMNELAAMTVIIKDLQTAQPKGFEERVTQLKNARREYSKELQQQIFNNYFCLNQKGISKDLQSIFKLAQYKNPPAGAAECATPKLLQYAFLNQLKPIAVAEFWWGQSPKSTTWKHGEFYACCKEKCKPILAHMLSETKHTFC
;
A
#
# COMPACT_ATOMS: atom_id res chain seq x y z
N MET A 1 -19.78 7.66 -4.63
CA MET A 1 -18.42 7.58 -4.05
C MET A 1 -18.19 8.86 -3.28
N SER A 2 -17.70 8.77 -2.04
CA SER A 2 -17.25 9.94 -1.29
C SER A 2 -16.14 10.64 -2.09
N ASP A 3 -16.18 11.98 -2.15
CA ASP A 3 -15.06 12.75 -2.70
C ASP A 3 -13.88 12.62 -1.72
N LEU A 4 -12.81 11.93 -2.15
CA LEU A 4 -11.60 11.73 -1.35
C LEU A 4 -10.61 12.89 -1.50
N PHE A 5 -10.95 13.88 -2.32
CA PHE A 5 -10.19 15.10 -2.47
C PHE A 5 -10.48 16.07 -1.32
N HIS A 6 -9.44 16.45 -0.60
CA HIS A 6 -9.52 17.45 0.47
C HIS A 6 -8.98 18.79 -0.05
N PRO A 7 -9.85 19.79 -0.34
CA PRO A 7 -9.41 21.06 -0.88
C PRO A 7 -8.60 21.87 0.14
N PHE A 8 -7.57 22.57 -0.31
CA PHE A 8 -6.94 23.61 0.51
C PHE A 8 -7.73 24.92 0.38
N SER A 9 -7.84 25.64 1.49
CA SER A 9 -8.32 27.03 1.49
C SER A 9 -7.33 27.96 0.76
N LYS A 10 -7.80 29.14 0.34
CA LYS A 10 -6.93 30.10 -0.35
C LYS A 10 -5.79 30.56 0.54
N GLU A 11 -6.08 30.74 1.82
CA GLU A 11 -5.15 31.17 2.86
C GLU A 11 -4.00 30.17 3.02
N GLN A 12 -4.32 28.87 3.01
CA GLN A 12 -3.33 27.80 3.07
C GLN A 12 -2.41 27.75 1.83
N LEU A 13 -2.85 28.26 0.69
CA LEU A 13 -2.05 28.28 -0.55
C LEU A 13 -1.11 29.49 -0.65
N ILE A 14 -1.34 30.55 0.13
CA ILE A 14 -0.50 31.76 0.08
C ILE A 14 0.94 31.42 0.49
N GLY A 15 1.91 31.88 -0.30
CA GLY A 15 3.34 31.70 -0.02
C GLY A 15 3.91 30.32 -0.41
N ASN A 16 3.09 29.41 -0.92
CA ASN A 16 3.54 28.09 -1.38
C ASN A 16 3.86 28.11 -2.89
N ILE A 17 5.12 27.84 -3.23
CA ILE A 17 5.56 27.70 -4.63
C ILE A 17 5.28 26.27 -5.07
N MET A 18 4.45 26.11 -6.11
CA MET A 18 4.21 24.78 -6.69
C MET A 18 5.43 24.36 -7.50
N PRO A 19 5.94 23.13 -7.31
CA PRO A 19 7.04 22.63 -8.12
C PRO A 19 6.59 22.38 -9.56
N ASP A 20 7.48 22.65 -10.51
CA ASP A 20 7.23 22.38 -11.94
C ASP A 20 7.15 20.88 -12.23
N THR A 21 7.88 20.07 -11.45
CA THR A 21 7.91 18.60 -11.53
C THR A 21 7.40 17.96 -10.24
N PHE A 22 6.87 16.74 -10.36
CA PHE A 22 6.40 16.00 -9.20
C PHE A 22 7.52 15.78 -8.18
N THR A 23 7.29 16.18 -6.93
CA THR A 23 8.30 16.13 -5.87
C THR A 23 8.05 14.95 -4.92
N LEU A 24 9.01 14.03 -4.89
CA LEU A 24 9.13 13.02 -3.83
C LEU A 24 9.91 13.62 -2.64
N ILE A 25 9.77 13.07 -1.42
CA ILE A 25 10.72 13.35 -0.34
C ILE A 25 12.10 12.86 -0.80
N LEU A 26 12.94 13.78 -1.28
CA LEU A 26 14.30 13.50 -1.78
C LEU A 26 15.39 13.92 -0.78
N LEU A 27 15.09 14.80 0.18
CA LEU A 27 16.05 15.40 1.12
C LEU A 27 15.47 15.49 2.56
N ASP A 28 14.68 14.51 2.97
CA ASP A 28 14.06 14.39 4.31
C ASP A 28 13.12 15.54 4.73
N THR A 29 12.92 16.55 3.88
CA THR A 29 12.00 17.66 4.12
C THR A 29 10.84 17.58 3.13
N PRO A 30 9.61 17.30 3.59
CA PRO A 30 8.42 17.33 2.76
C PRO A 30 8.12 18.72 2.21
N HIS A 31 7.40 18.78 1.09
CA HIS A 31 6.83 20.02 0.58
C HIS A 31 5.91 20.67 1.66
N PRO A 32 5.88 22.01 1.83
CA PRO A 32 5.10 22.63 2.91
C PRO A 32 3.60 22.28 2.89
N LEU A 33 2.98 22.20 1.71
CA LEU A 33 1.59 21.71 1.60
C LEU A 33 1.41 20.24 2.00
N CYS A 34 2.45 19.40 1.82
CA CYS A 34 2.42 18.04 2.35
C CYS A 34 2.54 18.04 3.88
N LEU A 35 3.32 18.94 4.48
CA LEU A 35 3.38 19.08 5.94
C LEU A 35 2.02 19.46 6.50
N LEU A 36 1.36 20.45 5.89
CA LEU A 36 0.01 20.86 6.28
C LEU A 36 -1.01 19.71 6.18
N ALA A 37 -1.06 19.02 5.03
CA ALA A 37 -1.93 17.87 4.85
C ALA A 37 -1.63 16.73 5.84
N ALA A 38 -0.35 16.50 6.14
CA ALA A 38 0.06 15.51 7.13
C ALA A 38 -0.41 15.91 8.54
N THR A 39 -0.27 17.17 8.94
CA THR A 39 -0.80 17.67 10.22
C THR A 39 -2.31 17.46 10.33
N GLU A 40 -3.08 17.80 9.29
CA GLU A 40 -4.52 17.55 9.26
C GLU A 40 -4.86 16.06 9.35
N LEU A 41 -4.11 15.20 8.66
CA LEU A 41 -4.30 13.75 8.74
C LEU A 41 -3.94 13.21 10.14
N GLN A 42 -2.86 13.69 10.75
CA GLN A 42 -2.46 13.30 12.10
C GLN A 42 -3.53 13.69 13.13
N GLU A 43 -4.16 14.85 12.98
CA GLU A 43 -5.27 15.27 13.84
C GLU A 43 -6.51 14.38 13.65
N TYR A 44 -6.84 14.04 12.40
CA TYR A 44 -7.89 13.05 12.12
C TYR A 44 -7.59 11.71 12.79
N LEU A 45 -6.34 11.20 12.71
CA LEU A 45 -5.96 9.92 13.32
C LEU A 45 -6.10 9.91 14.84
N LYS A 46 -6.01 11.06 15.51
CA LYS A 46 -6.22 11.19 16.96
C LYS A 46 -7.69 11.27 17.36
N THR A 47 -8.53 11.86 16.50
CA THR A 47 -9.88 12.31 16.87
C THR A 47 -11.00 11.46 16.27
N GLN A 48 -10.73 10.74 15.19
CA GLN A 48 -11.72 9.88 14.52
C GLN A 48 -12.18 8.72 15.43
N GLN A 49 -13.43 8.28 15.23
CA GLN A 49 -14.06 7.18 15.98
C GLN A 49 -14.64 6.10 15.06
N ASP A 50 -14.34 6.15 13.76
CA ASP A 50 -14.90 5.25 12.74
C ASP A 50 -14.33 3.83 12.85
N TRP A 51 -13.11 3.71 13.36
CA TRP A 51 -12.41 2.44 13.53
C TRP A 51 -11.41 2.50 14.68
N GLU A 52 -11.14 1.33 15.26
CA GLU A 52 -10.18 1.16 16.34
C GLU A 52 -8.92 0.44 15.83
N HIS A 53 -7.75 0.95 16.21
CA HIS A 53 -6.48 0.33 15.89
C HIS A 53 -5.45 0.65 16.97
N ASN A 54 -4.81 -0.38 17.52
CA ASN A 54 -3.78 -0.19 18.53
C ASN A 54 -2.45 0.27 17.90
N PHE A 55 -2.28 1.60 17.81
CA PHE A 55 -1.01 2.22 17.41
C PHE A 55 0.05 2.23 18.52
N GLY A 56 -0.24 1.75 19.74
CA GLY A 56 0.69 1.79 20.88
C GLY A 56 1.00 3.20 21.37
N LEU A 57 0.01 4.09 21.35
CA LEU A 57 0.14 5.48 21.82
C LEU A 57 -0.54 5.73 23.17
N ASN A 58 -1.33 4.75 23.63
CA ASN A 58 -2.01 4.76 24.92
C ASN A 58 -1.55 3.51 25.70
N ASP A 59 -1.36 3.64 27.01
CA ASP A 59 -0.80 2.58 27.87
C ASP A 59 -1.80 1.46 28.22
N GLU A 60 -3.04 1.51 27.71
CA GLU A 60 -4.17 0.73 28.23
C GLU A 60 -4.61 -0.47 27.37
N CYS A 61 -3.86 -0.83 26.31
CA CYS A 61 -4.31 -1.88 25.40
C CYS A 61 -3.33 -3.07 25.33
N GLU A 62 -3.76 -4.23 25.83
CA GLU A 62 -3.02 -5.51 25.77
C GLU A 62 -2.95 -6.10 24.34
N GLU A 63 -3.64 -5.50 23.37
CA GLU A 63 -3.56 -5.94 21.97
C GLU A 63 -2.17 -5.72 21.37
N VAL A 64 -1.87 -6.44 20.29
CA VAL A 64 -0.60 -6.29 19.58
C VAL A 64 -0.50 -4.87 18.99
N ILE A 65 0.53 -4.14 19.42
CA ILE A 65 0.86 -2.81 18.90
C ILE A 65 1.29 -2.91 17.43
N ILE A 66 0.64 -2.13 16.57
CA ILE A 66 0.91 -2.10 15.14
C ILE A 66 1.01 -0.64 14.68
N GLY A 67 2.24 -0.13 14.54
CA GLY A 67 2.50 1.13 13.86
C GLY A 67 2.30 1.03 12.34
N LYS A 68 2.13 2.19 11.69
CA LYS A 68 1.69 2.27 10.31
C LYS A 68 2.36 3.40 9.53
N MET A 69 2.64 3.14 8.25
CA MET A 69 3.03 4.19 7.31
C MET A 69 1.79 4.81 6.68
N PHE A 70 1.64 6.13 6.83
CA PHE A 70 0.63 6.95 6.17
C PHE A 70 1.27 7.80 5.09
N GLY A 71 0.46 8.21 4.10
CA GLY A 71 0.91 9.10 3.04
C GLY A 71 -0.13 10.14 2.70
N VAL A 72 0.35 11.34 2.36
CA VAL A 72 -0.45 12.45 1.83
C VAL A 72 0.12 12.88 0.49
N MET A 73 -0.75 13.14 -0.48
CA MET A 73 -0.35 13.62 -1.81
C MET A 73 -1.09 14.90 -2.16
N VAL A 74 -0.35 15.98 -2.40
CA VAL A 74 -0.88 17.21 -2.96
C VAL A 74 -1.15 16.96 -4.44
N VAL A 75 -2.36 17.31 -4.86
CA VAL A 75 -2.87 17.09 -6.21
C VAL A 75 -3.61 18.32 -6.73
N GLN A 76 -3.63 18.48 -8.05
CA GLN A 76 -4.40 19.51 -8.74
C GLN A 76 -5.48 18.86 -9.62
N LYS A 77 -6.72 19.31 -9.48
CA LYS A 77 -7.82 18.95 -10.39
C LYS A 77 -7.66 19.64 -11.75
N PRO A 78 -8.34 19.14 -12.81
CA PRO A 78 -8.42 19.84 -14.10
C PRO A 78 -8.93 21.29 -13.98
N THR A 79 -9.81 21.55 -13.01
CA THR A 79 -10.34 22.87 -12.64
C THR A 79 -9.31 23.81 -12.00
N LYS A 80 -8.05 23.38 -11.84
CA LYS A 80 -6.96 24.07 -11.14
C LYS A 80 -7.10 24.17 -9.62
N GLU A 81 -8.16 23.61 -9.05
CA GLU A 81 -8.31 23.46 -7.61
C GLU A 81 -7.19 22.56 -7.05
N ILE A 82 -6.55 23.01 -5.97
CA ILE A 82 -5.49 22.28 -5.27
C ILE A 82 -6.06 21.68 -3.99
N GLY A 83 -5.70 20.43 -3.74
CA GLY A 83 -6.07 19.72 -2.53
C GLY A 83 -5.11 18.59 -2.26
N TYR A 84 -5.50 17.67 -1.39
CA TYR A 84 -4.72 16.49 -1.08
C TYR A 84 -5.55 15.22 -0.98
N LEU A 85 -4.87 14.09 -1.11
CA LEU A 85 -5.37 12.73 -0.92
C LEU A 85 -4.63 12.09 0.26
N CYS A 86 -5.26 11.11 0.92
CA CYS A 86 -4.64 10.33 2.00
C CYS A 86 -4.59 8.84 1.67
N ALA A 87 -3.55 8.15 2.13
CA ALA A 87 -3.43 6.69 2.03
C ALA A 87 -2.68 6.10 3.24
N PHE A 88 -2.73 4.78 3.38
CA PHE A 88 -1.93 4.01 4.33
C PHE A 88 -1.41 2.73 3.69
N SER A 89 -0.32 2.17 4.24
CA SER A 89 0.28 0.92 3.75
C SER A 89 -0.56 -0.32 4.11
N GLY A 90 -0.73 -1.32 3.25
CA GLY A 90 -1.48 -2.55 3.61
C GLY A 90 -2.90 -2.26 4.13
N LYS A 91 -3.26 -2.81 5.31
CA LYS A 91 -4.58 -2.70 5.99
C LYS A 91 -4.53 -2.03 7.37
N ILE A 92 -5.61 -1.36 7.79
CA ILE A 92 -5.82 -0.81 9.14
C ILE A 92 -7.14 -1.33 9.69
N ALA A 93 -7.19 -1.67 10.98
CA ALA A 93 -8.41 -2.21 11.62
C ALA A 93 -9.02 -3.39 10.83
N GLY A 94 -8.15 -4.26 10.29
CA GLY A 94 -8.55 -5.43 9.49
C GLY A 94 -9.03 -5.13 8.06
N LYS A 95 -9.17 -3.86 7.65
CA LYS A 95 -9.76 -3.46 6.35
C LYS A 95 -8.76 -2.70 5.46
N ASN A 96 -8.97 -2.82 4.14
CA ASN A 96 -8.22 -2.07 3.12
C ASN A 96 -8.85 -0.70 2.80
N ASN A 97 -10.13 -0.51 3.09
CA ASN A 97 -10.92 0.66 2.71
C ASN A 97 -11.47 1.37 3.95
N HIS A 98 -11.34 2.70 3.97
CA HIS A 98 -11.82 3.61 5.01
C HIS A 98 -12.16 4.95 4.37
N ASN A 99 -13.17 5.68 4.88
CA ASN A 99 -13.80 6.82 4.19
C ASN A 99 -12.86 7.96 3.79
N LYS A 100 -11.76 8.19 4.53
CA LYS A 100 -10.77 9.25 4.25
C LYS A 100 -9.64 8.83 3.32
N PHE A 101 -9.51 7.54 3.03
CA PHE A 101 -8.32 6.99 2.36
C PHE A 101 -8.64 6.46 0.97
N VAL A 102 -7.71 6.68 0.04
CA VAL A 102 -7.80 6.09 -1.31
C VAL A 102 -7.82 4.55 -1.23
N PRO A 103 -8.58 3.89 -2.12
CA PRO A 103 -8.69 2.44 -2.13
C PRO A 103 -7.34 1.76 -2.46
N PRO A 104 -7.19 0.45 -2.17
CA PRO A 104 -6.05 -0.31 -2.66
C PRO A 104 -6.05 -0.38 -4.19
N ILE A 105 -4.87 -0.60 -4.79
CA ILE A 105 -4.75 -0.79 -6.25
C ILE A 105 -5.53 -2.04 -6.70
N PHE A 106 -5.51 -3.09 -5.89
CA PHE A 106 -6.30 -4.29 -6.06
C PHE A 106 -6.81 -4.75 -4.70
N ASP A 107 -8.12 -5.01 -4.57
CA ASP A 107 -8.70 -5.42 -3.29
C ASP A 107 -8.57 -6.93 -3.09
N THR A 108 -7.51 -7.30 -2.37
CA THR A 108 -7.19 -8.68 -2.01
C THR A 108 -8.13 -9.28 -0.97
N LEU A 109 -8.98 -8.47 -0.33
CA LEU A 109 -9.87 -8.88 0.76
C LEU A 109 -11.34 -9.07 0.34
N ALA A 110 -11.66 -8.92 -0.95
CA ALA A 110 -13.00 -9.22 -1.46
C ALA A 110 -13.37 -10.67 -1.14
N SER A 111 -14.45 -10.89 -0.39
CA SER A 111 -14.81 -12.19 0.21
C SER A 111 -15.15 -13.28 -0.81
N ASP A 112 -15.52 -12.89 -2.02
CA ASP A 112 -15.74 -13.74 -3.20
C ASP A 112 -14.49 -13.86 -4.10
N GLY A 113 -13.39 -13.22 -3.71
CA GLY A 113 -12.13 -13.25 -4.44
C GLY A 113 -11.40 -14.57 -4.34
N PHE A 114 -10.55 -14.84 -5.33
CA PHE A 114 -9.71 -16.04 -5.36
C PHE A 114 -8.76 -16.16 -4.16
N LEU A 115 -8.35 -15.02 -3.57
CA LEU A 115 -7.33 -15.02 -2.53
C LEU A 115 -7.87 -15.51 -1.17
N PRO A 116 -9.00 -15.00 -0.61
CA PRO A 116 -9.55 -15.58 0.62
C PRO A 116 -9.87 -17.07 0.50
N LEU A 117 -10.44 -17.49 -0.63
CA LEU A 117 -10.73 -18.91 -0.91
C LEU A 117 -9.44 -19.75 -0.94
N GLY A 118 -8.43 -19.30 -1.67
CA GLY A 118 -7.14 -19.98 -1.75
C GLY A 118 -6.40 -20.03 -0.41
N MET A 119 -6.49 -18.97 0.41
CA MET A 119 -5.91 -18.95 1.76
C MET A 119 -6.60 -19.94 2.69
N ASN A 120 -7.93 -20.09 2.59
CA ASN A 120 -8.68 -21.11 3.34
C ASN A 120 -8.26 -22.52 2.95
N GLU A 121 -8.04 -22.77 1.66
CA GLU A 121 -7.55 -24.06 1.18
C GLU A 121 -6.11 -24.36 1.68
N LEU A 122 -5.21 -23.38 1.65
CA LEU A 122 -3.87 -23.50 2.24
C LEU A 122 -3.91 -23.78 3.75
N ALA A 123 -4.85 -23.16 4.47
CA ALA A 123 -5.06 -23.40 5.90
C ALA A 123 -5.56 -24.82 6.15
N ALA A 124 -6.54 -25.30 5.37
CA ALA A 124 -7.05 -26.66 5.44
C ALA A 124 -5.95 -27.70 5.17
N MET A 125 -5.12 -27.51 4.14
CA MET A 125 -3.96 -28.37 3.89
C MET A 125 -2.99 -28.40 5.08
N THR A 126 -2.79 -27.26 5.75
CA THR A 126 -1.91 -27.16 6.93
C THR A 126 -2.47 -27.95 8.12
N VAL A 127 -3.78 -27.89 8.34
CA VAL A 127 -4.46 -28.71 9.37
C VAL A 127 -4.28 -30.19 9.06
N ILE A 128 -4.57 -30.63 7.83
CA ILE A 128 -4.44 -32.05 7.43
C ILE A 128 -2.99 -32.55 7.62
N ILE A 129 -2.00 -31.75 7.23
CA ILE A 129 -0.59 -32.09 7.42
C ILE A 129 -0.29 -32.30 8.92
N LYS A 130 -0.76 -31.40 9.78
CA LYS A 130 -0.56 -31.49 11.23
C LYS A 130 -1.21 -32.75 11.80
N ASP A 131 -2.45 -33.02 11.42
CA ASP A 131 -3.20 -34.19 11.91
C ASP A 131 -2.53 -35.51 11.49
N LEU A 132 -2.06 -35.61 10.24
CA LEU A 132 -1.29 -36.78 9.78
C LEU A 132 0.02 -36.97 10.54
N GLN A 133 0.73 -35.87 10.84
CA GLN A 133 1.97 -35.92 11.61
C GLN A 133 1.73 -36.31 13.08
N THR A 134 0.55 -36.02 13.63
CA THR A 134 0.16 -36.41 14.99
C THR A 134 -0.32 -37.86 15.05
N ALA A 135 -1.20 -38.28 14.13
CA ALA A 135 -1.77 -39.63 14.13
C ALA A 135 -0.80 -40.71 13.64
N GLN A 136 0.19 -40.33 12.81
CA GLN A 136 1.23 -41.21 12.25
C GLN A 136 0.73 -42.58 11.72
N PRO A 137 -0.34 -42.61 10.90
CA PRO A 137 -0.80 -43.86 10.30
C PRO A 137 0.27 -44.43 9.35
N LYS A 138 0.22 -45.73 9.06
CA LYS A 138 1.16 -46.38 8.14
C LYS A 138 1.21 -45.64 6.79
N GLY A 139 2.41 -45.19 6.38
CA GLY A 139 2.62 -44.47 5.12
C GLY A 139 2.34 -42.96 5.18
N PHE A 140 2.18 -42.38 6.37
CA PHE A 140 1.89 -40.95 6.51
C PHE A 140 2.99 -40.04 5.96
N GLU A 141 4.25 -40.47 5.97
CA GLU A 141 5.40 -39.66 5.54
C GLU A 141 5.31 -39.29 4.06
N GLU A 142 4.91 -40.25 3.21
CA GLU A 142 4.71 -40.01 1.78
C GLU A 142 3.53 -39.05 1.56
N ARG A 143 2.42 -39.26 2.27
CA ARG A 143 1.24 -38.39 2.16
C ARG A 143 1.52 -36.96 2.63
N VAL A 144 2.25 -36.80 3.73
CA VAL A 144 2.70 -35.50 4.23
C VAL A 144 3.61 -34.81 3.21
N THR A 145 4.52 -35.56 2.58
CA THR A 145 5.42 -35.02 1.55
C THR A 145 4.63 -34.54 0.33
N GLN A 146 3.69 -35.34 -0.16
CA GLN A 146 2.80 -34.97 -1.26
C GLN A 146 1.99 -33.70 -0.93
N LEU A 147 1.39 -33.63 0.26
CA LEU A 147 0.60 -32.46 0.68
C LEU A 147 1.46 -31.21 0.86
N LYS A 148 2.68 -31.32 1.38
CA LYS A 148 3.61 -30.18 1.47
C LYS A 148 3.99 -29.66 0.08
N ASN A 149 4.21 -30.54 -0.88
CA ASN A 149 4.51 -30.16 -2.27
C ASN A 149 3.29 -29.49 -2.93
N ALA A 150 2.10 -30.10 -2.82
CA ALA A 150 0.86 -29.53 -3.35
C ALA A 150 0.58 -28.14 -2.76
N ARG A 151 0.70 -27.98 -1.42
CA ARG A 151 0.53 -26.70 -0.74
C ARG A 151 1.53 -25.65 -1.25
N ARG A 152 2.79 -26.06 -1.49
CA ARG A 152 3.83 -25.16 -2.00
C ARG A 152 3.52 -24.68 -3.41
N GLU A 153 3.14 -25.58 -4.32
CA GLU A 153 2.80 -25.19 -5.70
C GLU A 153 1.55 -24.32 -5.73
N TYR A 154 0.50 -24.69 -4.99
CA TYR A 154 -0.72 -23.87 -4.90
C TYR A 154 -0.46 -22.47 -4.33
N SER A 155 0.41 -22.35 -3.32
CA SER A 155 0.83 -21.05 -2.79
C SER A 155 1.55 -20.18 -3.82
N LYS A 156 2.37 -20.78 -4.70
CA LYS A 156 3.04 -20.05 -5.79
C LYS A 156 2.03 -19.60 -6.85
N GLU A 157 1.07 -20.45 -7.19
CA GLU A 157 0.01 -20.13 -8.15
C GLU A 157 -0.84 -18.95 -7.65
N LEU A 158 -1.27 -18.98 -6.39
CA LEU A 158 -1.98 -17.86 -5.77
C LEU A 158 -1.15 -16.58 -5.79
N GLN A 159 0.14 -16.67 -5.45
CA GLN A 159 1.03 -15.51 -5.50
C GLN A 159 1.17 -14.94 -6.92
N GLN A 160 1.25 -15.79 -7.93
CA GLN A 160 1.30 -15.37 -9.32
C GLN A 160 -0.02 -14.72 -9.76
N GLN A 161 -1.16 -15.26 -9.33
CA GLN A 161 -2.46 -14.63 -9.59
C GLN A 161 -2.55 -13.24 -8.95
N ILE A 162 -2.01 -13.04 -7.75
CA ILE A 162 -1.91 -11.69 -7.15
C ILE A 162 -1.13 -10.77 -8.08
N PHE A 163 0.07 -11.15 -8.49
CA PHE A 163 0.93 -10.28 -9.33
C PHE A 163 0.31 -9.93 -10.67
N ASN A 164 -0.47 -10.84 -11.24
CA ASN A 164 -1.18 -10.63 -12.51
C ASN A 164 -2.42 -9.74 -12.39
N ASN A 165 -2.96 -9.54 -11.19
CA ASN A 165 -4.14 -8.69 -10.96
C ASN A 165 -3.78 -7.28 -10.45
N TYR A 166 -2.54 -7.05 -10.04
CA TYR A 166 -2.08 -5.72 -9.65
C TYR A 166 -1.58 -4.94 -10.86
N PHE A 167 -2.39 -3.98 -11.31
CA PHE A 167 -2.11 -3.12 -12.45
C PHE A 167 -1.83 -1.67 -12.01
N CYS A 168 -0.62 -1.19 -12.28
CA CYS A 168 -0.21 0.18 -11.97
C CYS A 168 -0.29 1.06 -13.22
N LEU A 169 -1.04 2.15 -13.14
CA LEU A 169 -1.07 3.19 -14.17
C LEU A 169 0.14 4.10 -14.05
N ASN A 170 0.65 4.56 -15.19
CA ASN A 170 1.52 5.73 -15.23
C ASN A 170 0.74 7.01 -15.53
N GLN A 171 1.44 8.15 -15.43
CA GLN A 171 0.89 9.48 -15.70
C GLN A 171 0.40 9.70 -17.15
N LYS A 172 0.68 8.78 -18.08
CA LYS A 172 0.12 8.78 -19.45
C LYS A 172 -1.06 7.81 -19.61
N GLY A 173 -1.52 7.19 -18.51
CA GLY A 173 -2.62 6.22 -18.51
C GLY A 173 -2.21 4.81 -18.96
N ILE A 174 -0.91 4.51 -19.05
CA ILE A 174 -0.43 3.18 -19.46
C ILE A 174 -0.39 2.27 -18.25
N SER A 175 -1.14 1.16 -18.34
CA SER A 175 -1.17 0.12 -17.33
C SER A 175 -0.04 -0.89 -17.52
N LYS A 176 0.60 -1.32 -16.43
CA LYS A 176 1.46 -2.51 -16.38
C LYS A 176 1.20 -3.31 -15.12
N ASP A 177 1.24 -4.63 -15.25
CA ASP A 177 1.17 -5.54 -14.11
C ASP A 177 2.49 -5.54 -13.30
N LEU A 178 2.42 -5.99 -12.04
CA LEU A 178 3.62 -6.03 -11.18
C LEU A 178 4.70 -6.95 -11.72
N GLN A 179 4.35 -8.09 -12.33
CA GLN A 179 5.36 -9.02 -12.84
C GLN A 179 6.20 -8.36 -13.94
N SER A 180 5.56 -7.66 -14.88
CA SER A 180 6.22 -6.90 -15.93
C SER A 180 7.12 -5.79 -15.37
N ILE A 181 6.63 -5.02 -14.39
CA ILE A 181 7.41 -3.93 -13.75
C ILE A 181 8.68 -4.48 -13.09
N PHE A 182 8.54 -5.53 -12.29
CA PHE A 182 9.68 -6.09 -11.52
C PHE A 182 10.65 -6.87 -12.40
N LYS A 183 10.17 -7.54 -13.46
CA LYS A 183 11.03 -8.17 -14.47
C LYS A 183 11.92 -7.15 -15.18
N LEU A 184 11.38 -5.99 -15.55
CA LEU A 184 12.15 -4.89 -16.14
C LEU A 184 13.22 -4.36 -15.18
N ALA A 185 12.92 -4.34 -13.88
CA ALA A 185 13.86 -3.95 -12.84
C ALA A 185 14.83 -5.08 -12.43
N GLN A 186 14.91 -6.18 -13.19
CA GLN A 186 15.81 -7.33 -12.97
C GLN A 186 15.54 -8.12 -11.68
N TYR A 187 14.31 -8.05 -11.15
CA TYR A 187 13.88 -8.92 -10.05
C TYR A 187 13.34 -10.24 -10.59
N LYS A 188 13.60 -11.33 -9.87
CA LYS A 188 13.02 -12.65 -10.17
C LYS A 188 11.50 -12.66 -10.00
N ASN A 189 11.02 -12.08 -8.91
CA ASN A 189 9.60 -11.94 -8.57
C ASN A 189 9.36 -10.62 -7.82
N PRO A 190 8.16 -10.02 -7.89
CA PRO A 190 7.78 -8.93 -7.02
C PRO A 190 7.88 -9.34 -5.53
N PRO A 191 8.35 -8.46 -4.63
CA PRO A 191 8.36 -8.71 -3.20
C PRO A 191 6.94 -8.73 -2.63
N ALA A 192 6.74 -9.44 -1.52
CA ALA A 192 5.45 -9.48 -0.84
C ALA A 192 5.01 -8.07 -0.38
N GLY A 193 3.74 -7.72 -0.61
CA GLY A 193 3.19 -6.40 -0.34
C GLY A 193 3.69 -5.30 -1.29
N ALA A 194 4.25 -5.65 -2.45
CA ALA A 194 4.46 -4.68 -3.52
C ALA A 194 3.13 -4.03 -3.92
N ALA A 195 3.16 -2.75 -4.27
CA ALA A 195 1.99 -1.92 -4.61
C ALA A 195 1.03 -1.60 -3.44
N GLU A 196 1.25 -2.14 -2.24
CA GLU A 196 0.40 -1.85 -1.07
C GLU A 196 0.85 -0.63 -0.26
N CYS A 197 1.97 0.02 -0.61
CA CYS A 197 2.45 1.23 0.04
C CYS A 197 1.54 2.45 -0.24
N ALA A 198 1.63 3.50 0.59
CA ALA A 198 0.76 4.65 0.48
C ALA A 198 0.97 5.41 -0.85
N THR A 199 2.22 5.71 -1.22
CA THR A 199 2.51 6.45 -2.47
C THR A 199 1.96 5.78 -3.75
N PRO A 200 2.18 4.47 -4.02
CA PRO A 200 1.56 3.81 -5.18
C PRO A 200 0.04 3.94 -5.22
N LYS A 201 -0.67 3.75 -4.08
CA LYS A 201 -2.13 3.91 -4.02
C LYS A 201 -2.57 5.34 -4.35
N LEU A 202 -1.86 6.33 -3.82
CA LEU A 202 -2.11 7.76 -4.10
C LEU A 202 -1.95 8.08 -5.58
N LEU A 203 -0.85 7.64 -6.20
CA LEU A 203 -0.62 7.85 -7.64
C LEU A 203 -1.67 7.15 -8.49
N GLN A 204 -2.03 5.90 -8.16
CA GLN A 204 -3.04 5.14 -8.89
C GLN A 204 -4.37 5.90 -8.87
N TYR A 205 -4.83 6.32 -7.69
CA TYR A 205 -6.07 7.07 -7.55
C TYR A 205 -6.01 8.41 -8.30
N ALA A 206 -4.90 9.14 -8.19
CA ALA A 206 -4.71 10.40 -8.88
C ALA A 206 -4.86 10.23 -10.40
N PHE A 207 -4.19 9.23 -10.99
CA PHE A 207 -4.26 8.98 -12.43
C PHE A 207 -5.64 8.52 -12.90
N LEU A 208 -6.31 7.64 -12.14
CA LEU A 208 -7.68 7.20 -12.45
C LEU A 208 -8.67 8.38 -12.45
N ASN A 209 -8.46 9.37 -11.59
CA ASN A 209 -9.33 10.54 -11.44
C ASN A 209 -8.81 11.79 -12.16
N GLN A 210 -7.81 11.64 -13.06
CA GLN A 210 -7.23 12.73 -13.85
C GLN A 210 -6.70 13.90 -12.99
N LEU A 211 -6.26 13.59 -11.77
CA LEU A 211 -5.61 14.54 -10.87
C LEU A 211 -4.13 14.59 -11.21
N LYS A 212 -3.57 15.79 -11.30
CA LYS A 212 -2.12 16.00 -11.46
C LYS A 212 -1.44 15.89 -10.09
N PRO A 213 -0.55 14.90 -9.84
CA PRO A 213 0.26 14.87 -8.64
C PRO A 213 1.25 16.05 -8.60
N ILE A 214 1.41 16.67 -7.44
CA ILE A 214 2.34 17.80 -7.22
C ILE A 214 3.46 17.38 -6.28
N ALA A 215 3.11 16.89 -5.10
CA ALA A 215 4.08 16.45 -4.10
C ALA A 215 3.47 15.33 -3.25
N VAL A 216 4.32 14.48 -2.68
CA VAL A 216 3.91 13.41 -1.75
C VAL A 216 4.82 13.38 -0.55
N ALA A 217 4.24 13.03 0.60
CA ALA A 217 4.97 12.74 1.82
C ALA A 217 4.43 11.50 2.49
N GLU A 218 5.32 10.69 3.07
CA GLU A 218 4.97 9.54 3.89
C GLU A 218 5.53 9.74 5.30
N PHE A 219 4.74 9.39 6.32
CA PHE A 219 5.14 9.47 7.72
C PHE A 219 4.71 8.25 8.50
N TRP A 220 5.47 7.91 9.55
CA TRP A 220 5.15 6.81 10.43
C TRP A 220 4.24 7.26 11.57
N TRP A 221 3.23 6.46 11.88
CA TRP A 221 2.29 6.71 12.98
C TRP A 221 2.20 5.51 13.91
N GLY A 222 2.31 5.78 15.20
CA GLY A 222 2.33 4.76 16.27
C GLY A 222 3.73 4.32 16.70
N GLN A 223 3.76 3.49 17.74
CA GLN A 223 4.98 2.89 18.25
C GLN A 223 5.53 1.87 17.25
N SER A 224 6.86 1.81 17.15
CA SER A 224 7.51 0.82 16.31
C SER A 224 7.48 -0.55 16.99
N PRO A 225 7.00 -1.60 16.31
CA PRO A 225 6.77 -2.89 16.94
C PRO A 225 8.06 -3.60 17.36
N LYS A 226 9.22 -3.32 16.72
CA LYS A 226 10.48 -4.09 16.95
C LYS A 226 11.80 -3.33 16.74
N SER A 227 11.81 -2.15 16.12
CA SER A 227 13.06 -1.45 15.73
C SER A 227 13.04 0.03 16.10
N THR A 228 14.18 0.64 16.42
CA THR A 228 14.31 2.10 16.62
C THR A 228 14.24 2.91 15.31
N THR A 229 14.10 2.23 14.16
CA THR A 229 14.08 2.85 12.83
C THR A 229 12.88 3.77 12.60
N TRP A 230 11.69 3.34 13.01
CA TRP A 230 10.45 4.07 12.80
C TRP A 230 10.09 4.86 14.04
N LYS A 231 9.97 6.17 13.88
CA LYS A 231 9.67 7.11 14.93
C LYS A 231 8.30 7.72 14.66
N HIS A 232 7.48 7.79 15.69
CA HIS A 232 6.14 8.37 15.59
C HIS A 232 6.21 9.81 15.05
N GLY A 233 5.42 10.12 14.03
CA GLY A 233 5.32 11.43 13.39
C GLY A 233 6.43 11.76 12.39
N GLU A 234 7.50 10.97 12.33
CA GLU A 234 8.64 11.24 11.43
C GLU A 234 8.32 10.90 9.98
N PHE A 235 8.91 11.70 9.08
CA PHE A 235 8.76 11.54 7.63
C PHE A 235 9.85 10.66 7.04
N TYR A 236 9.49 9.88 6.03
CA TYR A 236 10.38 8.92 5.39
C TYR A 236 10.22 8.91 3.88
N ALA A 237 11.34 8.73 3.17
CA ALA A 237 11.31 8.50 1.73
C ALA A 237 10.68 7.14 1.38
N CYS A 238 10.17 7.04 0.15
CA CYS A 238 9.55 5.81 -0.35
C CYS A 238 10.51 4.61 -0.30
N CYS A 239 9.94 3.44 -0.05
CA CYS A 239 10.70 2.21 0.12
C CYS A 239 11.53 1.83 -1.13
N LYS A 240 12.84 1.63 -0.97
CA LYS A 240 13.74 1.35 -2.10
C LYS A 240 13.44 0.02 -2.80
N GLU A 241 13.08 -1.01 -2.06
CA GLU A 241 12.94 -2.37 -2.61
C GLU A 241 11.61 -2.61 -3.32
N LYS A 242 10.49 -2.14 -2.75
CA LYS A 242 9.15 -2.40 -3.30
C LYS A 242 8.63 -1.23 -4.14
N CYS A 243 8.90 0.00 -3.72
CA CYS A 243 8.28 1.18 -4.29
C CYS A 243 9.06 1.67 -5.51
N LYS A 244 10.40 1.62 -5.48
CA LYS A 244 11.24 2.19 -6.56
C LYS A 244 10.90 1.67 -7.97
N PRO A 245 10.77 0.34 -8.24
CA PRO A 245 10.41 -0.13 -9.59
C PRO A 245 9.02 0.33 -10.02
N ILE A 246 8.07 0.36 -9.09
CA ILE A 246 6.69 0.79 -9.33
C ILE A 246 6.66 2.28 -9.66
N LEU A 247 7.31 3.11 -8.85
CA LEU A 247 7.37 4.56 -9.06
C LEU A 247 8.08 4.92 -10.36
N ALA A 248 9.13 4.18 -10.75
CA ALA A 248 9.79 4.36 -12.03
C ALA A 248 8.83 4.17 -13.22
N HIS A 249 7.91 3.20 -13.14
CA HIS A 249 6.84 3.06 -14.13
C HIS A 249 5.78 4.16 -13.97
N MET A 250 5.24 4.36 -12.78
CA MET A 250 4.10 5.26 -12.54
C MET A 250 4.42 6.72 -12.91
N LEU A 251 5.65 7.16 -12.69
CA LEU A 251 6.14 8.50 -13.01
C LEU A 251 6.79 8.60 -14.40
N SER A 252 6.78 7.54 -15.21
CA SER A 252 7.34 7.57 -16.56
C SER A 252 6.49 8.46 -17.50
N GLU A 253 7.14 9.28 -18.32
CA GLU A 253 6.50 10.04 -19.40
C GLU A 253 6.44 9.29 -20.73
N THR A 254 7.14 8.17 -20.84
CA THR A 254 7.30 7.42 -22.08
C THR A 254 6.17 6.43 -22.30
N LYS A 255 5.56 6.49 -23.50
CA LYS A 255 4.96 5.30 -24.10
C LYS A 255 6.10 4.36 -24.44
N HIS A 256 6.44 3.44 -23.55
CA HIS A 256 7.23 2.28 -23.98
C HIS A 256 6.32 1.39 -24.82
N THR A 257 6.11 1.80 -26.08
CA THR A 257 5.75 0.93 -27.18
C THR A 257 6.99 0.07 -27.42
N PHE A 258 6.97 -1.18 -26.98
CA PHE A 258 7.91 -2.16 -27.49
C PHE A 258 7.31 -2.68 -28.80
N CYS A 259 7.94 -2.33 -29.92
CA CYS A 259 7.97 -3.22 -31.09
C CYS A 259 8.89 -4.39 -30.77
#